data_AF-A0A7S1QUK6-F1
#
_entry.id   AF-A0A7S1QUK6-F1
#
_cell.length_a   1.000
_cell.length_b   1.000
_cell.length_c   1.000
_cell.angle_alpha   90.00
_cell.angle_beta   90.00
_cell.angle_gamma   90.00
#
_symmetry.space_group_name_H-M   'P 1'
#
loop_
_entity.id
_entity.type
_entity.pdbx_description
1 polymer ?
#
loop_
_entity_poly.entity_id
_entity_poly.type
_entity_poly.pdbx_seq_one_letter_code
_entity_poly.pdbx_strand_id
1 'polypeptide(L)'
;RQPMRTMLTRYGVSSVTGPYITYHFERFCRALDDHLAHHRYLLGTPKPTPADCVLAASFNAQFLRDHASRKLLVEGDEYPNILRWARGFDQTRTAGLVLTEDGIVVDAATARAQEEARLAAARSEEEGQLAVDPKGRRRRSASRGGGPKR
;
A
#
# COMPACT_ATOMS: atom_id res chain seq x y z
N ARG A 1 -6.56 -21.80 -16.94
CA ARG A 1 -7.75 -22.33 -16.25
C ARG A 1 -7.45 -22.99 -14.88
N GLN A 2 -6.33 -23.69 -14.68
CA GLN A 2 -5.96 -24.27 -13.36
C GLN A 2 -5.61 -23.30 -12.21
N PRO A 3 -4.97 -22.13 -12.40
CA PRO A 3 -4.52 -21.31 -11.26
C PRO A 3 -5.66 -20.57 -10.53
N MET A 4 -6.74 -20.24 -11.24
CA MET A 4 -7.93 -19.58 -10.67
C MET A 4 -8.61 -20.47 -9.63
N ARG A 5 -8.62 -21.80 -9.85
CA ARG A 5 -9.14 -22.78 -8.90
C ARG A 5 -8.47 -22.66 -7.54
N THR A 6 -7.14 -22.56 -7.48
CA THR A 6 -6.38 -22.64 -6.23
C THR A 6 -6.64 -21.50 -5.25
N MET A 7 -6.85 -20.27 -5.74
CA MET A 7 -7.18 -19.13 -4.89
C MET A 7 -8.67 -19.15 -4.50
N LEU A 8 -9.53 -19.45 -5.47
CA LEU A 8 -10.97 -19.58 -5.26
C LEU A 8 -11.26 -20.64 -4.16
N THR A 9 -10.56 -21.78 -4.10
CA THR A 9 -10.75 -22.76 -3.01
C THR A 9 -10.46 -22.19 -1.62
N ARG A 10 -9.51 -21.25 -1.47
CA ARG A 10 -9.22 -20.60 -0.18
C ARG A 10 -10.32 -19.64 0.29
N TYR A 11 -11.17 -19.17 -0.63
CA TYR A 11 -12.33 -18.32 -0.34
C TYR A 11 -13.67 -19.08 -0.43
N GLY A 12 -13.64 -20.41 -0.31
CA GLY A 12 -14.84 -21.25 -0.29
C GLY A 12 -15.43 -21.55 -1.67
N VAL A 13 -14.68 -21.31 -2.74
CA VAL A 13 -15.14 -21.55 -4.10
C VAL A 13 -14.79 -22.96 -4.52
N SER A 14 -15.81 -23.75 -4.79
CA SER A 14 -15.68 -25.15 -5.18
C SER A 14 -15.56 -25.28 -6.69
N SER A 15 -15.37 -26.51 -7.16
CA SER A 15 -15.53 -26.86 -8.58
C SER A 15 -16.91 -26.47 -9.15
N VAL A 16 -17.92 -26.30 -8.30
CA VAL A 16 -19.28 -25.92 -8.68
C VAL A 16 -19.42 -24.41 -8.82
N THR A 17 -18.85 -23.62 -7.90
CA THR A 17 -18.98 -22.15 -7.90
C THR A 17 -17.88 -21.44 -8.68
N GLY A 18 -16.76 -22.09 -8.98
CA GLY A 18 -15.65 -21.52 -9.73
C GLY A 18 -16.02 -20.99 -11.12
N PRO A 19 -16.72 -21.77 -11.97
CA PRO A 19 -17.18 -21.29 -13.27
C PRO A 19 -18.10 -20.08 -13.17
N TYR A 20 -19.00 -20.07 -12.18
CA TYR A 20 -19.91 -18.96 -11.91
C TYR A 20 -19.14 -17.68 -11.56
N ILE A 21 -18.19 -17.75 -10.62
CA ILE A 21 -17.38 -16.59 -10.22
C ILE A 21 -16.54 -16.07 -11.38
N THR A 22 -15.95 -16.96 -12.18
CA THR A 22 -15.17 -16.59 -13.37
C THR A 22 -16.03 -15.79 -14.35
N TYR A 23 -17.21 -16.33 -14.68
CA TYR A 23 -18.15 -15.68 -15.59
C TYR A 23 -18.59 -14.30 -15.10
N HIS A 24 -18.91 -14.17 -13.81
CA HIS A 24 -19.33 -12.89 -13.23
C HIS A 24 -18.18 -11.89 -13.13
N PHE A 25 -16.96 -12.35 -12.86
CA PHE A 25 -15.77 -11.49 -12.84
C PHE A 25 -15.47 -10.94 -14.24
N GLU A 26 -15.46 -11.79 -15.27
CA GLU A 26 -15.27 -11.36 -16.67
C GLU A 26 -16.36 -10.36 -17.10
N ARG A 27 -17.62 -10.63 -16.76
CA ARG A 27 -18.74 -9.73 -17.07
C ARG A 27 -18.62 -8.39 -16.31
N PHE A 28 -18.14 -8.41 -15.07
CA PHE A 28 -17.84 -7.21 -14.31
C PHE A 28 -16.70 -6.40 -14.95
N CYS A 29 -15.59 -7.06 -15.30
CA CYS A 29 -14.46 -6.41 -15.98
C CYS A 29 -14.89 -5.76 -17.30
N ARG A 30 -15.72 -6.44 -18.12
CA ARG A 30 -16.22 -5.86 -19.36
C ARG A 30 -17.05 -4.60 -19.11
N ALA A 31 -18.04 -4.68 -18.22
CA ALA A 31 -18.90 -3.54 -17.92
C ALA A 31 -18.11 -2.35 -17.31
N LEU A 32 -17.13 -2.65 -16.46
CA LEU A 32 -16.27 -1.64 -15.86
C LEU A 32 -15.33 -1.00 -16.88
N ASP A 33 -14.74 -1.77 -17.79
CA ASP A 33 -13.88 -1.23 -18.85
C ASP A 33 -14.67 -0.34 -19.82
N ASP A 34 -15.85 -0.79 -20.24
CA ASP A 34 -16.77 -0.01 -21.07
C ASP A 34 -17.17 1.31 -20.39
N HIS A 35 -17.45 1.28 -19.08
CA HIS A 35 -17.73 2.48 -18.30
C HIS A 35 -16.52 3.42 -18.26
N LEU A 36 -15.32 2.88 -18.00
CA LEU A 36 -14.08 3.65 -17.90
C LEU A 36 -13.57 4.17 -19.26
N ALA A 37 -14.08 3.64 -20.37
CA ALA A 37 -13.85 4.20 -21.70
C ALA A 37 -14.53 5.57 -21.86
N HIS A 38 -15.68 5.77 -21.22
CA HIS A 38 -16.49 6.98 -21.32
C HIS A 38 -16.35 7.92 -20.11
N HIS A 39 -15.97 7.36 -18.96
CA HIS A 39 -15.88 8.08 -17.69
C HIS A 39 -14.50 7.88 -17.05
N ARG A 40 -13.91 8.99 -16.58
CA ARG A 40 -12.59 8.93 -15.92
C ARG A 40 -12.62 8.22 -14.56
N TYR A 41 -13.75 8.26 -13.87
CA TYR A 41 -13.95 7.74 -12.51
C TYR A 41 -15.31 7.02 -12.40
N LEU A 42 -15.46 6.15 -11.41
CA LEU A 42 -16.62 5.27 -11.25
C LEU A 42 -17.95 6.02 -11.20
N LEU A 43 -18.01 7.16 -10.52
CA LEU A 43 -19.24 7.96 -10.41
C LEU A 43 -19.40 9.00 -11.52
N GLY A 44 -18.56 8.97 -12.57
CA GLY A 44 -18.60 9.95 -13.66
C GLY A 44 -18.21 11.37 -13.23
N THR A 45 -17.69 11.54 -12.01
CA THR A 45 -17.27 12.82 -11.45
C THR A 45 -15.94 13.27 -12.06
N PRO A 46 -15.56 14.56 -11.97
CA PRO A 46 -14.26 15.05 -12.44
C PRO A 46 -13.09 14.68 -11.51
N LYS A 47 -13.38 14.17 -10.30
CA LYS A 47 -12.40 13.76 -9.28
C LYS A 47 -12.68 12.33 -8.82
N PRO A 48 -11.66 11.58 -8.39
CA PRO A 48 -11.87 10.25 -7.83
C PRO A 48 -12.67 10.35 -6.53
N THR A 49 -13.44 9.32 -6.27
CA THR A 49 -14.26 9.18 -5.06
C THR A 49 -13.73 8.05 -4.19
N PRO A 50 -14.20 7.91 -2.94
CA PRO A 50 -13.86 6.75 -2.11
C PRO A 50 -14.17 5.41 -2.80
N ALA A 51 -15.20 5.37 -3.66
CA ALA A 51 -15.51 4.17 -4.44
C ALA A 51 -14.36 3.80 -5.39
N ASP A 52 -13.76 4.80 -6.06
CA ASP A 52 -12.61 4.57 -6.92
C ASP A 52 -11.41 4.08 -6.11
N CYS A 53 -11.15 4.67 -4.94
CA CYS A 53 -10.04 4.28 -4.08
C CYS A 53 -10.17 2.82 -3.62
N VAL A 54 -11.35 2.44 -3.13
CA VAL A 54 -11.60 1.07 -2.63
C VAL A 54 -11.43 0.06 -3.75
N LEU A 55 -12.03 0.32 -4.92
CA LEU A 55 -11.99 -0.63 -6.02
C LEU A 55 -10.58 -0.69 -6.63
N ALA A 56 -9.90 0.45 -6.83
CA ALA A 56 -8.53 0.48 -7.32
C ALA A 56 -7.58 -0.25 -6.36
N ALA A 57 -7.78 -0.11 -5.05
CA ALA A 57 -7.03 -0.87 -4.05
C ALA A 57 -7.26 -2.38 -4.19
N SER A 58 -8.51 -2.84 -4.40
CA SER A 58 -8.78 -4.25 -4.68
C SER A 58 -8.07 -4.75 -5.95
N PHE A 59 -8.06 -3.95 -7.03
CA PHE A 59 -7.33 -4.31 -8.24
C PHE A 59 -5.82 -4.40 -7.99
N ASN A 60 -5.21 -3.40 -7.36
CA ASN A 60 -3.77 -3.36 -7.13
C ASN A 60 -3.30 -4.40 -6.10
N ALA A 61 -4.04 -4.59 -5.00
CA ALA A 61 -3.65 -5.51 -3.93
C ALA A 61 -3.98 -6.97 -4.23
N GLN A 62 -5.04 -7.24 -5.00
CA GLN A 62 -5.57 -8.59 -5.18
C GLN A 62 -5.57 -9.01 -6.64
N PHE A 63 -6.35 -8.36 -7.51
CA PHE A 63 -6.60 -8.88 -8.87
C PHE A 63 -5.37 -8.81 -9.79
N LEU A 64 -4.53 -7.78 -9.69
CA LEU A 64 -3.32 -7.67 -10.53
C LEU A 64 -2.16 -8.56 -10.03
N ARG A 65 -2.23 -9.01 -8.78
CA ARG A 65 -1.22 -9.90 -8.17
C ARG A 65 -1.59 -11.38 -8.32
N ASP A 66 -2.87 -11.68 -8.40
CA ASP A 66 -3.35 -13.03 -8.70
C ASP A 66 -3.01 -13.44 -10.14
N HIS A 67 -2.40 -14.61 -10.32
CA HIS A 67 -1.96 -15.09 -11.63
C HIS A 67 -3.11 -15.21 -12.63
N ALA A 68 -4.29 -15.68 -12.20
CA ALA A 68 -5.39 -15.92 -13.12
C ALA A 68 -6.03 -14.61 -13.59
N SER A 69 -6.27 -13.71 -12.66
CA SER A 69 -6.82 -12.38 -12.91
C SER A 69 -5.82 -11.51 -13.68
N ARG A 70 -4.52 -11.57 -13.35
CA ARG A 70 -3.46 -10.89 -14.10
C ARG A 70 -3.36 -11.36 -15.55
N LYS A 71 -3.50 -12.66 -15.79
CA LYS A 71 -3.51 -13.20 -17.15
C LYS A 71 -4.67 -12.64 -17.98
N LEU A 72 -5.84 -12.53 -17.38
CA LEU A 72 -7.01 -11.92 -18.03
C LEU A 72 -6.82 -10.41 -18.25
N LEU A 73 -6.44 -9.69 -17.19
CA LEU A 73 -6.42 -8.22 -17.17
C LEU A 73 -5.21 -7.63 -17.90
N VAL A 74 -4.02 -8.24 -17.79
CA VAL A 74 -2.75 -7.69 -18.26
C VAL A 74 -2.24 -8.39 -19.51
N GLU A 75 -2.26 -9.72 -19.53
CA GLU A 75 -1.69 -10.50 -20.65
C GLU A 75 -2.67 -10.63 -21.82
N GLY A 76 -3.98 -10.51 -21.55
CA GLY A 76 -5.03 -10.59 -22.57
C GLY A 76 -5.30 -9.28 -23.33
N ASP A 77 -4.82 -8.14 -22.83
CA ASP A 77 -5.08 -6.79 -23.37
C ASP A 77 -6.57 -6.45 -23.60
N GLU A 78 -7.48 -7.21 -22.98
CA GLU A 78 -8.94 -7.08 -23.17
C GLU A 78 -9.54 -5.90 -22.39
N TYR A 79 -8.87 -5.41 -21.35
CA TYR A 79 -9.40 -4.41 -20.42
C TYR A 79 -8.41 -3.23 -20.19
N PRO A 80 -8.06 -2.49 -21.26
CA PRO A 80 -7.03 -1.45 -21.18
C PRO A 80 -7.44 -0.25 -20.32
N ASN A 81 -8.74 0.07 -20.23
CA ASN A 81 -9.22 1.20 -19.45
C ASN A 81 -9.16 0.92 -17.95
N ILE A 82 -9.47 -0.31 -17.53
CA ILE A 82 -9.29 -0.77 -16.14
C ILE A 82 -7.83 -0.64 -15.73
N LEU A 83 -6.90 -1.13 -16.55
CA LEU A 83 -5.47 -1.06 -16.21
C LEU A 83 -4.99 0.38 -16.08
N ARG A 84 -5.37 1.25 -17.02
CA ARG A 84 -5.02 2.67 -17.00
C ARG A 84 -5.58 3.37 -15.76
N TRP A 85 -6.84 3.11 -15.44
CA TRP A 85 -7.50 3.66 -14.26
C TRP A 85 -6.85 3.15 -12.96
N ALA A 86 -6.67 1.85 -12.79
CA ALA A 86 -6.12 1.25 -11.57
C ALA A 86 -4.65 1.64 -11.31
N ARG A 87 -3.81 1.67 -12.36
CA ARG A 87 -2.41 2.16 -12.26
C ARG A 87 -2.33 3.66 -12.05
N GLY A 88 -3.33 4.40 -12.54
CA GLY A 88 -3.45 5.83 -12.28
C GLY A 88 -3.46 6.14 -10.79
N PHE A 89 -4.07 5.30 -9.95
CA PHE A 89 -4.08 5.48 -8.49
C PHE A 89 -2.73 5.27 -7.82
N ASP A 90 -1.87 4.44 -8.38
CA ASP A 90 -0.52 4.21 -7.86
C ASP A 90 0.40 5.41 -8.15
N GLN A 91 0.19 6.06 -9.29
CA GLN A 91 1.02 7.18 -9.76
C GLN A 91 0.51 8.55 -9.33
N THR A 92 -0.76 8.66 -8.98
CA THR A 92 -1.33 9.95 -8.64
C THR A 92 -1.63 10.04 -7.16
N ARG A 93 -1.12 11.11 -6.54
CA ARG A 93 -1.58 11.72 -5.29
C ARG A 93 -3.10 12.04 -5.27
N THR A 94 -3.89 11.55 -6.23
CA THR A 94 -5.29 11.95 -6.50
C THR A 94 -6.30 11.36 -5.54
N ALA A 95 -6.03 10.21 -4.92
CA ALA A 95 -6.88 9.71 -3.84
C ALA A 95 -6.76 10.58 -2.58
N GLY A 96 -5.71 11.41 -2.50
CA GLY A 96 -5.33 12.06 -1.26
C GLY A 96 -5.04 11.04 -0.16
N LEU A 97 -4.82 9.76 -0.48
CA LEU A 97 -4.52 8.66 0.43
C LEU A 97 -3.20 8.03 0.02
N VAL A 98 -2.33 7.78 0.99
CA VAL A 98 -0.99 7.23 0.84
C VAL A 98 -0.88 6.01 1.74
N LEU A 99 -0.29 4.93 1.23
CA LEU A 99 0.08 3.78 2.05
C LEU A 99 1.38 4.14 2.79
N THR A 100 1.36 4.14 4.13
CA THR A 100 2.58 4.29 4.93
C THR A 100 3.43 3.02 4.90
N GLU A 101 4.68 3.11 5.34
CA GLU A 101 5.58 1.93 5.47
C GLU A 101 4.98 0.85 6.39
N ASP A 102 4.14 1.25 7.35
CA ASP A 102 3.43 0.37 8.27
C ASP A 102 2.16 -0.27 7.67
N GLY A 103 1.87 -0.02 6.39
CA GLY A 103 0.69 -0.52 5.70
C GLY A 103 -0.62 0.19 6.09
N ILE A 104 -0.53 1.37 6.73
CA ILE A 104 -1.69 2.17 7.12
C ILE A 104 -2.04 3.11 5.96
N VAL A 105 -3.32 3.19 5.61
CA VAL A 105 -3.82 4.15 4.62
C VAL A 105 -4.13 5.46 5.34
N VAL A 106 -3.36 6.51 5.07
CA VAL A 106 -3.55 7.85 5.65
C VAL A 106 -3.71 8.89 4.55
N ASP A 107 -4.27 10.07 4.85
CA ASP A 107 -4.34 11.11 3.84
C ASP A 107 -2.95 11.71 3.52
N ALA A 108 -2.81 12.29 2.33
CA ALA A 108 -1.54 12.79 1.81
C ALA A 108 -0.99 14.02 2.55
N ALA A 109 -1.81 14.74 3.33
CA ALA A 109 -1.35 15.79 4.23
C ALA A 109 -0.82 15.17 5.53
N THR A 110 -1.52 14.16 6.07
CA THR A 110 -1.08 13.40 7.24
C THR A 110 0.22 12.65 6.98
N ALA A 111 0.37 11.97 5.84
CA ALA A 111 1.62 11.32 5.44
C ALA A 111 2.79 12.30 5.37
N ARG A 112 2.56 13.52 4.86
CA ARG A 112 3.59 14.57 4.79
C ARG A 112 3.98 15.08 6.17
N ALA A 113 3.01 15.33 7.04
CA ALA A 113 3.27 15.76 8.41
C ALA A 113 4.06 14.69 9.21
N GLN A 114 3.75 13.42 8.99
CA GLN A 114 4.47 12.29 9.62
C GLN A 114 5.91 12.19 9.11
N GLU A 115 6.14 12.31 7.80
CA GLU A 115 7.49 12.28 7.23
C GLU A 115 8.34 13.49 7.67
N GLU A 116 7.75 14.68 7.70
CA GLU A 116 8.42 15.89 8.20
C GLU A 116 8.80 15.76 9.68
N ALA A 117 7.90 15.22 10.52
CA ALA A 117 8.19 14.95 11.92
C ALA A 117 9.30 13.91 12.11
N ARG A 118 9.33 12.85 11.28
CA ARG A 118 10.38 11.84 11.31
C ARG A 118 11.74 12.41 10.89
N LEU A 119 11.78 13.21 9.83
CA LEU A 119 13.01 13.89 9.39
C LEU A 119 13.50 14.90 10.43
N ALA A 120 12.60 15.60 11.12
CA ALA A 120 12.96 16.49 12.22
C ALA A 120 13.53 15.72 13.43
N ALA A 121 12.95 14.58 13.78
CA ALA A 121 13.46 13.71 14.85
C ALA A 121 14.86 13.17 14.51
N ALA A 122 15.07 12.69 13.28
CA ALA A 122 16.37 12.19 12.83
C ALA A 122 17.47 13.27 12.89
N ARG A 123 17.16 14.51 12.50
CA ARG A 123 18.11 15.65 12.62
C ARG A 123 18.44 15.96 14.08
N SER A 124 17.45 15.93 14.97
CA SER A 124 17.68 16.17 16.41
C SER A 124 18.52 15.07 17.05
N GLU A 125 18.43 13.82 16.58
CA GLU A 125 19.28 12.72 17.05
C GLU A 125 20.72 12.83 16.54
N GLU A 126 20.94 13.24 15.29
CA GLU A 126 22.29 13.52 14.76
C GLU A 126 22.95 14.70 15.48
N GLU A 127 22.22 15.79 15.73
CA GLU A 127 22.73 16.94 16.49
C GLU A 127 23.04 16.57 17.95
N GLY A 128 22.23 15.71 18.57
CA GLY A 128 22.48 15.18 19.91
C GLY A 128 23.72 14.27 19.97
N GLN A 129 23.99 13.47 18.94
CA GLN A 129 25.17 12.61 18.86
C GLN A 129 26.45 13.40 18.58
N LEU A 130 26.38 14.46 17.77
CA LEU A 130 27.49 15.40 17.55
C LEU A 130 27.81 16.26 18.79
N ALA A 131 26.81 16.55 19.63
CA ALA A 131 27.01 17.30 20.88
C ALA A 131 27.66 16.48 22.01
N VAL A 132 27.68 15.15 21.91
CA VAL A 132 28.17 14.24 22.97
C VAL A 132 29.68 13.93 22.87
N ASP A 133 30.38 14.36 21.82
CA ASP A 133 31.85 14.21 21.79
C ASP A 133 32.60 15.45 21.31
N PRO A 134 33.35 16.09 22.22
CA PRO A 134 34.65 16.62 21.81
C PRO A 134 35.83 16.05 22.60
N LYS A 135 35.63 15.38 23.75
CA LYS A 135 36.73 14.83 24.57
C LYS A 135 36.28 13.65 25.42
N GLY A 136 36.39 12.44 24.89
CA GLY A 136 36.33 11.17 25.62
C GLY A 136 37.23 11.14 26.87
N ARG A 137 36.68 11.51 28.04
CA ARG A 137 37.33 11.34 29.34
C ARG A 137 36.42 10.55 30.27
N ARG A 138 36.61 9.24 30.31
CA ARG A 138 36.03 8.34 31.33
C ARG A 138 36.40 8.87 32.73
N ARG A 139 35.43 9.38 33.48
CA ARG A 139 35.58 9.55 34.93
C ARG A 139 35.68 8.17 35.56
N ARG A 140 36.89 7.73 35.94
CA ARG A 140 37.08 6.66 36.91
C ARG A 140 36.53 7.16 38.25
N SER A 141 35.44 6.56 38.72
CA SER A 141 35.02 6.67 40.11
C SER A 141 36.12 6.06 40.99
N ALA A 142 36.93 6.91 41.61
CA ALA A 142 37.87 6.50 42.64
C ALA A 142 37.07 5.97 43.83
N SER A 143 37.11 4.65 44.02
CA SER A 143 36.69 3.99 45.25
C SER A 143 37.54 4.52 46.40
N ARG A 144 36.97 5.39 47.24
CA ARG A 144 37.56 5.72 48.53
C ARG A 144 37.51 4.46 49.40
N GLY A 145 38.66 3.79 49.50
CA GLY A 145 38.92 2.82 50.54
C GLY A 145 38.92 3.51 51.90
N GLY A 146 37.96 3.14 52.74
CA GLY A 146 38.01 3.33 54.18
C GLY A 146 37.92 1.96 54.81
N GLY A 147 39.07 1.34 55.08
CA GLY A 147 39.15 0.06 55.77
C GLY A 147 38.81 0.17 57.27
N PRO A 148 38.41 -0.94 57.92
CA PRO A 148 38.03 -0.95 59.33
C PRO A 148 39.26 -1.21 60.22
N LYS A 149 39.40 -0.42 61.29
CA LYS A 149 40.16 -0.70 62.53
C LYS A 149 39.48 0.14 63.61
N ARG A 150 39.04 -0.33 64.77
CA ARG A 150 39.16 -1.58 65.52
C ARG A 150 37.95 -1.67 66.44
#